data_AF-A0A2K3K4U9-F1
#
_entry.id   AF-A0A2K3K4U9-F1
#
_cell.length_a   1.000
_cell.length_b   1.000
_cell.length_c   1.000
_cell.angle_alpha   90.00
_cell.angle_beta   90.00
_cell.angle_gamma   90.00
#
_symmetry.space_group_name_H-M   'P 1'
#
loop_
_entity.id
_entity.type
_entity.pdbx_description
1 polymer ?
#
loop_
_entity_poly.entity_id
_entity_poly.type
_entity_poly.pdbx_seq_one_letter_code
_entity_poly.pdbx_strand_id
1 'polypeptide(L)' 'MMGEWIIDTGASNHMTGNLNVMHDVHSIESCSVGLPNGQHALSTKEGSVVLDGGLKITNDLTSRMLIGA' A
#
# COMPACT_ATOMS: atom_id res chain seq x y z
N MET A 1 16.22 3.05 1.86
CA MET A 1 15.46 4.09 1.14
C MET A 1 14.00 3.72 1.32
N MET A 2 13.22 4.53 2.05
CA MET A 2 11.75 4.32 2.13
C MET A 2 11.20 4.58 0.72
N GLY A 3 10.51 3.59 0.16
CA GLY A 3 9.83 3.77 -1.13
C GLY A 3 8.68 4.77 -0.99
N GLU A 4 8.25 5.35 -2.11
CA GLU A 4 7.05 6.19 -2.14
C GLU A 4 5.82 5.32 -1.89
N TRP A 5 4.96 5.76 -0.97
CA TRP A 5 3.69 5.10 -0.66
C TRP A 5 2.55 5.83 -1.33
N ILE A 6 1.72 5.08 -2.05
CA ILE A 6 0.44 5.58 -2.57
C ILE A 6 -0.63 5.19 -1.56
N ILE A 7 -1.24 6.20 -0.93
CA ILE A 7 -2.31 6.00 0.02
C ILE A 7 -3.64 6.17 -0.72
N ASP A 8 -4.36 5.07 -0.83
CA ASP A 8 -5.67 4.98 -1.46
C ASP A 8 -6.72 4.65 -0.38
N THR A 9 -7.57 5.61 -0.02
CA THR A 9 -8.59 5.40 1.02
C THR A 9 -9.66 4.37 0.62
N GLY A 10 -9.75 4.01 -0.66
CA GLY A 10 -10.66 2.97 -1.15
C GLY A 10 -10.05 1.56 -1.14
N ALA A 11 -8.76 1.43 -0.81
CA ALA A 11 -8.10 0.13 -0.72
C ALA A 11 -8.16 -0.43 0.71
N SER A 12 -8.56 -1.69 0.85
CA SER A 12 -8.53 -2.40 2.14
C SER A 12 -7.10 -2.79 2.56
N ASN A 13 -6.21 -3.00 1.59
CA ASN A 13 -4.82 -3.37 1.82
C ASN A 13 -3.91 -2.62 0.84
N HIS A 14 -2.80 -2.10 1.33
CA HIS A 14 -1.75 -1.50 0.50
C HIS A 14 -0.61 -2.50 0.29
N MET A 15 0.01 -2.45 -0.89
CA MET A 15 1.02 -3.41 -1.32
C MET A 15 2.42 -2.79 -1.29
N THR A 16 3.40 -3.55 -0.80
CA THR A 16 4.82 -3.23 -0.93
C THR A 16 5.61 -4.47 -1.34
N GLY A 17 6.61 -4.30 -2.19
CA GLY A 17 7.56 -5.36 -2.55
C GLY A 17 8.70 -5.53 -1.54
N ASN A 18 8.76 -4.70 -0.48
CA ASN A 18 9.86 -4.67 0.46
C ASN A 18 9.39 -5.05 1.87
N LEU A 19 9.67 -6.28 2.31
CA LEU A 19 9.28 -6.77 3.65
C LEU A 19 10.02 -6.03 4.79
N ASN A 20 11.17 -5.41 4.54
CA ASN A 20 11.96 -4.77 5.60
C ASN A 20 11.29 -3.52 6.19
N VAL A 21 10.26 -2.97 5.53
CA VAL A 21 9.50 -1.82 6.03
C VAL A 21 8.28 -2.24 6.85
N MET A 22 8.01 -3.55 6.93
CA MET A 22 6.85 -4.11 7.61
C MET A 22 7.22 -4.61 9.00
N HIS A 23 6.24 -4.56 9.89
CA HIS A 23 6.26 -5.13 11.24
C HIS A 23 5.16 -6.18 11.36
N ASP A 24 5.29 -7.08 12.35
CA ASP A 24 4.33 -8.16 12.61
C ASP A 24 4.02 -9.04 11.38
N VAL A 25 5.05 -9.26 10.57
CA VAL A 25 4.95 -10.00 9.31
C VAL A 25 4.65 -11.46 9.57
N HIS A 26 3.60 -11.98 8.93
CA HIS A 26 3.24 -13.39 8.96
C HIS A 26 2.87 -13.89 7.56
N SER A 27 2.92 -15.22 7.39
CA SER A 27 2.54 -15.86 6.14
C SER A 27 1.03 -15.94 6.01
N ILE A 28 0.53 -15.75 4.79
CA ILE A 28 -0.89 -15.89 4.44
C ILE A 28 -1.07 -16.94 3.34
N GLU A 29 -2.32 -17.35 3.10
CA GLU A 29 -2.65 -18.05 1.86
C GLU A 29 -2.30 -17.16 0.66
N SER A 30 -1.67 -17.75 -0.35
CA SER A 30 -1.16 -16.99 -1.48
C SER A 30 -2.29 -16.26 -2.21
N CYS A 31 -2.18 -14.95 -2.30
CA CYS A 31 -3.15 -14.08 -2.97
C CYS A 31 -2.57 -13.55 -4.29
N SER A 32 -3.31 -13.69 -5.39
CA SER A 32 -2.91 -13.14 -6.69
C SER A 32 -3.28 -11.66 -6.77
N VAL A 33 -2.29 -10.82 -7.02
CA VAL A 33 -2.41 -9.36 -7.08
C VAL A 33 -2.14 -8.90 -8.51
N GLY A 34 -3.14 -8.25 -9.12
CA GLY A 34 -2.99 -7.63 -10.43
C GLY A 34 -2.10 -6.38 -10.36
N LEU A 35 -1.17 -6.24 -11.29
CA LEU A 35 -0.26 -5.12 -11.42
C LEU A 35 -0.69 -4.19 -12.57
N PRO A 36 -0.31 -2.90 -12.54
CA PRO A 36 -0.69 -1.94 -13.58
C PRO A 36 -0.20 -2.29 -14.99
N ASN A 37 0.85 -3.11 -15.10
CA ASN A 37 1.37 -3.59 -16.38
C ASN A 37 0.61 -4.82 -16.92
N GLY A 38 -0.53 -5.18 -16.31
CA GLY A 38 -1.34 -6.35 -16.67
C GLY A 38 -0.79 -7.69 -16.19
N GLN A 39 0.35 -7.69 -15.49
CA GLN A 39 0.90 -8.91 -14.89
C GLN A 39 0.27 -9.18 -13.52
N HIS A 40 0.57 -10.35 -12.97
CA HIS A 40 0.17 -10.72 -11.61
C HIS A 40 1.39 -11.03 -10.76
N ALA A 41 1.30 -10.70 -9.47
CA ALA A 41 2.24 -11.12 -8.43
C ALA A 41 1.52 -11.94 -7.36
N LEU A 42 2.23 -12.88 -6.74
CA LEU A 42 1.70 -13.61 -5.59
C LEU A 42 2.15 -12.94 -4.30
N SER A 43 1.20 -12.42 -3.54
CA SER A 43 1.43 -12.06 -2.15
C SER A 43 1.35 -13.31 -1.29
N THR A 44 2.37 -13.55 -0.48
CA THR A 44 2.45 -14.71 0.43
C THR A 44 2.62 -14.29 1.89
N LYS A 45 2.72 -12.99 2.14
CA LYS A 45 2.94 -12.40 3.46
C LYS A 45 2.14 -11.11 3.59
N GLU A 46 1.69 -10.85 4.81
CA GLU A 46 1.13 -9.56 5.20
C GLU A 46 1.69 -9.12 6.54
N GLY A 47 1.45 -7.85 6.87
CA GLY A 47 1.93 -7.22 8.08
C GLY A 47 1.57 -5.73 8.08
N SER A 48 2.06 -5.02 9.08
CA SER A 48 1.71 -3.62 9.33
C SER A 48 2.86 -2.69 8.97
N VAL A 49 2.54 -1.49 8.52
CA VAL A 49 3.51 -0.40 8.36
C VAL A 49 3.03 0.79 9.17
N VAL A 50 3.94 1.40 9.93
CA VAL A 50 3.68 2.66 10.61
C VAL A 50 4.11 3.78 9.69
N LEU A 51 3.14 4.59 9.25
CA LEU A 51 3.44 5.85 8.60
C LEU A 51 3.66 6.89 9.70
N ASP A 52 4.84 7.49 9.75
CA ASP A 52 5.10 8.56 10.70
C ASP A 52 4.13 9.72 10.44
N GLY A 53 3.41 10.14 11.48
CA GLY A 53 2.28 11.10 11.44
C GLY A 53 2.61 12.54 11.01
N GLY A 54 3.76 12.75 10.35
CA GLY A 54 4.17 14.01 9.73
C GLY A 54 3.77 14.15 8.26
N LEU A 55 2.95 13.24 7.72
CA LEU A 55 2.50 13.30 6.33
C LEU A 55 1.62 14.55 6.13
N LYS A 56 2.16 15.55 5.43
CA LYS A 56 1.45 16.77 5.06
C LYS A 56 1.15 16.76 3.57
N ILE A 57 -0.10 16.45 3.21
CA ILE A 57 -0.57 16.56 1.83
C ILE A 57 -1.00 18.02 1.60
N THR A 58 -0.27 18.73 0.74
CA THR A 58 -0.58 20.12 0.35
C THR A 58 -0.93 20.18 -1.13
N ASN A 59 -2.02 20.86 -1.46
CA ASN A 59 -2.54 20.99 -2.83
C ASN A 59 -2.94 19.63 -3.44
N ASP A 60 -3.79 18.86 -2.75
CA ASP A 60 -4.49 17.75 -3.39
C ASP A 60 -5.28 18.30 -4.57
N LEU A 61 -4.85 17.95 -5.79
CA LEU A 61 -5.47 18.36 -7.02
C LEU A 61 -6.53 17.29 -7.35
N THR A 62 -7.53 17.14 -6.49
CA THR A 62 -8.52 16.08 -6.62
C THR A 62 -9.26 16.25 -7.94
N SER A 63 -8.87 15.49 -8.97
CA SER A 63 -9.71 15.23 -10.13
C SER A 63 -10.79 14.24 -9.70
N ARG A 64 -11.70 14.72 -8.85
CA ARG A 64 -13.04 14.20 -8.58
C ARG A 64 -13.21 12.77 -8.05
N MET A 65 -12.19 12.06 -7.62
CA MET A 65 -12.38 10.90 -6.74
C MET A 65 -11.20 10.81 -5.78
N LEU A 66 -11.52 10.55 -4.51
CA LEU A 66 -10.62 10.01 -3.48
C LEU A 66 -9.92 11.01 -2.53
N ILE A 67 -10.62 11.38 -1.45
CA ILE A 67 -10.14 11.26 -0.05
C ILE A 67 -11.39 11.00 0.82
N GLY A 68 -11.39 9.92 1.59
CA GLY A 68 -12.13 9.79 2.86
C GLY A 68 -13.67 9.82 2.83
N ALA A 69 -14.26 8.62 2.95
CA ALA A 69 -15.43 8.36 3.80
C ALA A 69 -15.28 6.96 4.41
#